data_AF-A0A7S1BCE1-F1
#
_entry.id   AF-A0A7S1BCE1-F1
#
_cell.length_a   1.000
_cell.length_b   1.000
_cell.length_c   1.000
_cell.angle_alpha   90.00
_cell.angle_beta   90.00
_cell.angle_gamma   90.00
#
_symmetry.space_group_name_H-M   'P 1'
#
loop_
_entity.id
_entity.type
_entity.pdbx_description
1 polymer ?
#
loop_
_entity_poly.entity_id
_entity_poly.type
_entity_poly.pdbx_seq_one_letter_code
_entity_poly.pdbx_strand_id
1 'polypeptide(L)'
;ACTTSPPHYQAPEDVRGHADLSGADRALLADVLRRAPEEDAVDPDELAPEEYAGKLRPDPPGLAPETTLLRYQREGISWMHDREVEPRNGCRGGVLADEMGMGKTLQTIGVLLDRRPRCQHGDQDGETEETERWREAKKEWTVEMEKVEVPPAVRPARGPLRGGTLVVCPVSALTQWKEEIEKFTRPGTFTVGTYHGG
;
A
#
# COMPACT_ATOMS: atom_id res chain seq x y z
N ALA A 1 -17.93 19.99 -3.46
CA ALA A 1 -16.96 20.81 -4.20
C ALA A 1 -16.15 21.61 -3.19
N CYS A 2 -14.91 21.19 -2.93
CA CYS A 2 -13.94 21.93 -2.13
C CYS A 2 -12.55 21.64 -2.72
N THR A 3 -12.25 22.34 -3.81
CA THR A 3 -10.88 22.52 -4.29
C THR A 3 -10.56 23.98 -4.06
N THR A 4 -10.13 24.32 -2.85
CA THR A 4 -9.38 25.57 -2.68
C THR A 4 -7.92 25.17 -2.85
N SER A 5 -7.33 25.48 -4.00
CA SER A 5 -5.88 25.48 -4.13
C SER A 5 -5.31 26.30 -2.96
N PRO A 6 -4.26 25.84 -2.28
CA PRO A 6 -3.65 26.64 -1.23
C PRO A 6 -3.24 28.00 -1.82
N PRO A 7 -3.47 29.11 -1.10
CA PRO A 7 -3.06 30.42 -1.58
C PRO A 7 -1.53 30.45 -1.74
N HIS A 8 -1.05 30.86 -2.91
CA HIS A 8 0.36 31.20 -3.10
C HIS A 8 0.66 32.45 -2.26
N TYR A 9 1.43 32.29 -1.19
CA TYR A 9 1.91 33.39 -0.37
C TYR A 9 3.17 33.97 -1.04
N GLN A 10 3.10 35.21 -1.53
CA GLN A 10 4.23 35.87 -2.16
C GLN A 10 4.97 36.79 -1.18
N ALA A 11 4.28 37.27 -0.16
CA ALA A 11 4.83 38.10 0.89
C ALA A 11 4.49 37.52 2.29
N PRO A 12 5.35 37.72 3.32
CA PRO A 12 5.08 37.27 4.69
C PRO A 12 3.75 37.76 5.25
N GLU A 13 3.31 38.95 4.81
CA GLU A 13 2.06 39.59 5.22
C GLU A 13 0.81 38.86 4.69
N ASP A 14 0.95 38.06 3.63
CA ASP A 14 -0.14 37.28 3.05
C ASP A 14 -0.53 36.11 3.96
N VAL A 15 0.35 35.71 4.88
CA VAL A 15 0.11 34.60 5.80
C VAL A 15 -0.91 35.00 6.86
N ARG A 16 -2.00 34.23 6.94
CA ARG A 16 -3.07 34.47 7.90
C ARG A 16 -2.51 34.44 9.33
N GLY A 17 -2.73 35.54 10.09
CA GLY A 17 -2.20 35.67 11.45
C GLY A 17 -0.78 36.27 11.52
N HIS A 18 -0.22 36.76 10.41
CA HIS A 18 1.09 37.42 10.39
C HIS A 18 1.23 38.56 11.42
N ALA A 19 0.15 39.32 11.62
CA ALA A 19 0.10 40.41 12.58
C ALA A 19 0.29 39.93 14.04
N ASP A 20 -0.07 38.68 14.34
CA ASP A 20 0.01 38.10 15.69
C ASP A 20 1.35 37.40 15.96
N LEU A 21 2.22 37.30 14.96
CA LEU A 21 3.55 36.68 15.08
C LEU A 21 4.52 37.57 15.87
N SER A 22 5.39 36.92 16.66
CA SER A 22 6.50 37.61 17.32
C SER A 22 7.54 38.11 16.31
N GLY A 23 8.38 39.07 16.70
CA GLY A 23 9.42 39.60 15.80
C GLY A 23 10.40 38.54 15.30
N ALA A 24 10.68 37.51 16.11
CA ALA A 24 11.52 36.38 15.72
C ALA A 24 10.82 35.47 14.72
N ASP A 25 9.53 35.19 14.91
CA ASP A 25 8.75 34.34 14.01
C ASP A 25 8.51 35.01 12.65
N ARG A 26 8.34 36.34 12.63
CA ARG A 26 8.28 37.12 11.37
C ARG A 26 9.59 37.05 10.60
N ALA A 27 10.73 37.15 11.29
CA ALA A 27 12.04 37.03 10.66
C ALA A 27 12.26 35.63 10.08
N LEU A 28 11.84 34.59 10.81
CA LEU A 28 11.88 33.21 10.34
C LEU A 28 10.99 33.01 9.11
N LEU A 29 9.74 33.52 9.14
CA LEU A 29 8.81 33.42 8.02
C LEU A 29 9.33 34.13 6.77
N ALA A 30 9.90 35.33 6.92
CA ALA A 30 10.51 36.06 5.81
C ALA A 30 11.74 35.37 5.24
N ASP A 31 12.45 34.58 6.06
CA ASP A 31 13.59 33.78 5.63
C ASP A 31 13.15 32.48 4.96
N VAL A 32 12.08 31.84 5.46
CA VAL A 32 11.42 30.68 4.84
C VAL A 32 10.86 31.03 3.46
N LEU A 33 10.19 32.17 3.30
CA LEU A 33 9.66 32.61 2.01
C LEU A 33 10.75 33.05 1.02
N ARG A 34 11.89 33.56 1.52
CA ARG A 34 13.08 33.85 0.67
C ARG A 34 13.83 32.60 0.24
N ARG A 35 13.80 31.55 1.08
CA ARG A 35 14.48 30.26 0.83
C ARG A 35 13.58 29.23 0.21
N ALA A 36 12.27 29.47 0.19
CA ALA A 36 11.36 28.71 -0.63
C ALA A 36 11.93 28.82 -2.04
N PRO A 37 12.40 27.72 -2.64
CA PRO A 37 12.70 27.77 -4.06
C PRO A 37 11.42 28.28 -4.73
N GLU A 38 11.54 29.13 -5.75
CA GLU A 38 10.46 29.15 -6.74
C GLU A 38 10.18 27.67 -7.01
N GLU A 39 8.93 27.23 -6.84
CA GLU A 39 8.55 25.93 -7.38
C GLU A 39 8.72 26.09 -8.89
N ASP A 40 9.96 25.98 -9.38
CA ASP A 40 10.25 25.55 -10.72
C ASP A 40 9.37 24.32 -10.85
N ALA A 41 8.32 24.46 -11.68
CA ALA A 41 7.38 23.39 -11.91
C ALA A 41 8.21 22.18 -12.27
N VAL A 42 8.40 21.27 -11.32
CA VAL A 42 9.09 20.01 -11.59
C VAL A 42 8.27 19.41 -12.71
N ASP A 43 8.91 19.22 -13.86
CA ASP A 43 8.23 18.71 -15.04
C ASP A 43 7.50 17.43 -14.58
N PRO A 44 6.17 17.33 -14.74
CA PRO A 44 5.43 16.12 -14.40
C PRO A 44 6.06 14.87 -15.04
N ASP A 45 6.74 15.03 -16.18
CA ASP A 45 7.47 13.98 -16.88
C ASP A 45 8.84 13.65 -16.25
N GLU A 46 9.41 14.52 -15.41
CA GLU A 46 10.58 14.23 -14.54
C GLU A 46 10.17 13.52 -13.23
N LEU A 47 8.91 13.67 -12.80
CA LEU A 47 8.32 12.92 -11.68
C LEU A 47 7.77 11.56 -12.09
N ALA A 48 7.47 11.38 -13.38
CA ALA A 48 7.23 10.06 -13.95
C ALA A 48 8.52 9.24 -13.77
N PRO A 49 8.48 8.09 -13.08
CA PRO A 49 9.62 7.20 -13.12
C PRO A 49 9.95 6.94 -14.59
N GLU A 50 11.22 7.07 -14.99
CA GLU A 50 11.72 6.40 -16.19
C GLU A 50 11.09 5.01 -16.21
N GLU A 51 10.51 4.61 -17.37
CA GLU A 51 9.81 3.34 -17.56
C GLU A 51 10.37 2.27 -16.63
N TYR A 52 9.53 1.63 -15.82
CA TYR A 52 9.97 0.66 -14.81
C TYR A 52 11.08 -0.25 -15.37
N ALA A 53 12.32 0.03 -14.97
CA ALA A 53 13.51 -0.63 -15.54
C ALA A 53 13.77 -2.01 -14.93
N GLY A 54 12.83 -2.52 -14.12
CA GLY A 54 12.89 -3.84 -13.52
C GLY A 54 12.36 -4.93 -14.46
N LYS A 55 12.43 -6.17 -13.98
CA LYS A 55 11.94 -7.33 -14.74
C LYS A 55 10.42 -7.38 -14.65
N LEU A 56 9.75 -7.31 -15.80
CA LEU A 56 8.31 -7.55 -15.88
C LEU A 56 7.97 -8.97 -15.43
N ARG A 57 7.04 -9.07 -14.50
CA ARG A 57 6.48 -10.35 -14.03
C ARG A 57 5.38 -10.83 -14.98
N PRO A 58 5.15 -12.16 -15.06
CA PRO A 58 4.01 -12.70 -15.78
C PRO A 58 2.69 -12.33 -15.07
N ASP A 59 1.57 -12.55 -15.76
CA ASP A 59 0.26 -12.33 -15.16
C ASP A 59 0.07 -13.24 -13.92
N PRO A 60 -0.48 -12.70 -12.81
CA PRO A 60 -0.56 -13.43 -11.55
C PRO A 60 -1.40 -14.71 -11.66
N PRO A 61 -0.98 -15.82 -11.03
CA PRO A 61 -1.81 -17.01 -10.96
C PRO A 61 -3.11 -16.71 -10.20
N GLY A 62 -4.25 -17.12 -10.76
CA GLY A 62 -5.56 -16.86 -10.16
C GLY A 62 -6.24 -15.57 -10.63
N LEU A 63 -5.62 -14.79 -11.53
CA LEU A 63 -6.32 -13.74 -12.27
C LEU A 63 -7.45 -14.36 -13.12
N ALA A 64 -8.59 -13.68 -13.18
CA ALA A 64 -9.74 -14.12 -13.97
C ALA A 64 -9.38 -14.18 -15.47
N PRO A 65 -9.76 -15.25 -16.20
CA PRO A 65 -9.37 -15.46 -17.61
C PRO A 65 -9.73 -14.32 -18.57
N GLU A 66 -10.78 -13.57 -18.23
CA GLU A 66 -11.38 -12.49 -19.01
C GLU A 66 -10.68 -11.14 -18.73
N THR A 67 -9.84 -11.10 -17.69
CA THR A 67 -9.11 -9.91 -17.28
C THR A 67 -7.78 -9.85 -18.00
N THR A 68 -7.60 -8.83 -18.84
CA THR A 68 -6.32 -8.54 -19.51
C THR A 68 -5.67 -7.34 -18.85
N LEU A 69 -4.44 -7.51 -18.34
CA LEU A 69 -3.66 -6.42 -17.76
C LEU A 69 -3.02 -5.56 -18.85
N LEU A 70 -3.13 -4.24 -18.71
CA LEU A 70 -2.42 -3.28 -19.54
C LEU A 70 -0.93 -3.27 -19.18
N ARG A 71 -0.06 -2.81 -20.11
CA ARG A 71 1.41 -2.82 -19.91
C ARG A 71 1.81 -2.11 -18.61
N TYR A 72 1.33 -0.89 -18.40
CA TYR A 72 1.62 -0.12 -17.19
C TYR A 72 1.10 -0.78 -15.91
N GLN A 73 0.03 -1.59 -15.98
CA GLN A 73 -0.47 -2.35 -14.83
C GLN A 73 0.46 -3.49 -14.45
N ARG A 74 1.04 -4.18 -15.45
CA ARG A 74 2.08 -5.19 -15.23
C ARG A 74 3.34 -4.58 -14.64
N GLU A 75 3.73 -3.41 -15.12
CA GLU A 75 4.83 -2.62 -14.54
C GLU A 75 4.55 -2.25 -13.09
N GLY A 76 3.37 -1.71 -12.78
CA GLY A 76 2.96 -1.36 -11.42
C GLY A 76 2.95 -2.56 -10.47
N ILE A 77 2.42 -3.71 -10.91
CA ILE A 77 2.46 -4.97 -10.14
C ILE A 77 3.91 -5.40 -9.89
N SER A 78 4.75 -5.39 -10.93
CA SER A 78 6.16 -5.79 -10.81
C SER A 78 6.93 -4.87 -9.87
N TRP A 79 6.71 -3.56 -9.98
CA TRP A 79 7.27 -2.55 -9.09
C TRP A 79 6.85 -2.76 -7.63
N MET A 80 5.54 -2.94 -7.37
CA MET A 80 5.02 -3.17 -6.02
C MET A 80 5.59 -4.45 -5.42
N HIS A 81 5.65 -5.53 -6.21
CA HIS A 81 6.28 -6.79 -5.79
C HIS A 81 7.73 -6.57 -5.35
N ASP A 82 8.53 -5.86 -6.15
CA ASP A 82 9.93 -5.59 -5.82
C ASP A 82 10.08 -4.76 -4.54
N ARG A 83 9.16 -3.82 -4.29
CA ARG A 83 9.11 -3.06 -3.02
C ARG A 83 8.82 -3.97 -1.82
N GLU A 84 8.09 -5.07 -2.00
CA GLU A 84 7.80 -6.01 -0.92
C GLU A 84 8.92 -7.02 -0.69
N VAL A 85 9.57 -7.53 -1.73
CA VAL A 85 10.48 -8.70 -1.63
C VAL A 85 11.95 -8.29 -1.50
N GLU A 86 12.42 -7.37 -2.35
CA GLU A 86 13.83 -6.94 -2.43
C GLU A 86 13.91 -5.40 -2.46
N PRO A 87 13.67 -4.74 -1.31
CA PRO A 87 13.73 -3.28 -1.26
C PRO A 87 15.16 -2.79 -1.49
N ARG A 88 15.36 -1.94 -2.51
CA ARG A 88 16.67 -1.38 -2.89
C ARG A 88 17.35 -0.57 -1.77
N ASN A 89 16.58 -0.06 -0.82
CA ASN A 89 17.03 0.82 0.27
C ASN A 89 16.81 0.21 1.67
N GLY A 90 16.53 -1.09 1.77
CA GLY A 90 16.27 -1.77 3.04
C GLY A 90 14.88 -1.55 3.64
N CYS A 91 14.06 -0.64 3.10
CA CYS A 91 12.70 -0.38 3.54
C CYS A 91 11.68 -1.07 2.62
N ARG A 92 10.85 -1.95 3.19
CA ARG A 92 9.77 -2.63 2.44
C ARG A 92 8.54 -1.74 2.29
N GLY A 93 7.82 -1.94 1.19
CA GLY A 93 6.58 -1.21 0.87
C GLY A 93 6.80 0.05 0.04
N GLY A 94 5.72 0.78 -0.22
CA GLY A 94 5.74 1.99 -1.03
C GLY A 94 4.34 2.60 -1.18
N VAL A 95 4.29 3.77 -1.81
CA VAL A 95 3.05 4.48 -2.12
C VAL A 95 2.81 4.40 -3.62
N LEU A 96 1.69 3.83 -4.02
CA LEU A 96 1.23 3.82 -5.41
C LEU A 96 0.34 5.05 -5.63
N ALA A 97 0.85 6.02 -6.40
CA ALA A 97 0.24 7.32 -6.59
C ALA A 97 -0.19 7.60 -8.05
N ASP A 98 -0.50 6.54 -8.81
CA ASP A 98 -1.00 6.64 -10.19
C ASP A 98 -2.26 7.51 -10.29
N GLU A 99 -2.53 8.05 -11.48
CA GLU A 99 -3.73 8.82 -11.75
C GLU A 99 -5.03 8.05 -11.42
N MET A 100 -6.09 8.80 -11.14
CA MET A 100 -7.41 8.22 -10.91
C MET A 100 -7.88 7.50 -12.18
N GLY A 101 -8.37 6.26 -12.03
CA GLY A 101 -8.84 5.44 -13.16
C GLY A 101 -7.82 4.48 -13.75
N MET A 102 -6.54 4.53 -13.36
CA MET A 102 -5.50 3.60 -13.86
C MET A 102 -5.60 2.16 -13.32
N GLY A 103 -6.62 1.85 -12.51
CA GLY A 103 -6.84 0.50 -12.01
C GLY A 103 -5.89 0.09 -10.87
N LYS A 104 -5.57 1.02 -9.97
CA LYS A 104 -4.77 0.76 -8.74
C LYS A 104 -5.30 -0.42 -7.92
N THR A 105 -6.63 -0.57 -7.85
CA THR A 105 -7.27 -1.72 -7.18
C THR A 105 -6.90 -3.03 -7.87
N LEU A 106 -7.02 -3.11 -9.20
CA LEU A 106 -6.64 -4.28 -9.99
C LEU A 106 -5.14 -4.59 -9.85
N GLN A 107 -4.28 -3.57 -9.91
CA GLN A 107 -2.85 -3.75 -9.68
C GLN A 107 -2.58 -4.29 -8.26
N THR A 108 -3.26 -3.77 -7.24
CA THR A 108 -3.14 -4.26 -5.85
C THR A 108 -3.58 -5.72 -5.77
N ILE A 109 -4.73 -6.08 -6.35
CA ILE A 109 -5.21 -7.47 -6.43
C ILE A 109 -4.18 -8.36 -7.11
N GLY A 110 -3.53 -7.88 -8.16
CA GLY A 110 -2.45 -8.61 -8.85
C GLY A 110 -1.29 -8.96 -7.92
N VAL A 111 -0.87 -8.03 -7.07
CA VAL A 111 0.15 -8.29 -6.03
C VAL A 111 -0.34 -9.31 -5.00
N LEU A 112 -1.60 -9.21 -4.56
CA LEU A 112 -2.19 -10.17 -3.61
C LEU A 112 -2.24 -11.60 -4.17
N LEU A 113 -2.48 -11.74 -5.48
CA LEU A 113 -2.47 -13.02 -6.19
C LEU A 113 -1.05 -13.60 -6.33
N ASP A 114 -0.06 -12.76 -6.63
CA ASP A 114 1.33 -13.18 -6.78
C ASP A 114 1.98 -13.54 -5.43
N ARG A 115 1.55 -12.89 -4.35
CA ARG A 115 2.07 -13.08 -2.97
C ARG A 115 1.12 -13.88 -2.08
N ARG A 116 0.25 -14.68 -2.69
CA ARG A 116 -0.78 -15.44 -1.98
C ARG A 116 -0.16 -16.35 -0.92
N PRO A 117 -0.54 -16.25 0.36
CA PRO A 117 -0.12 -17.22 1.36
C PRO A 117 -0.72 -18.58 0.98
N ARG A 118 0.14 -19.58 0.69
CA ARG A 118 -0.30 -20.87 0.13
C ARG A 118 -1.27 -21.64 1.02
N CYS A 119 -1.36 -21.30 2.29
CA CYS A 119 -2.11 -22.02 3.31
C CYS A 119 -3.56 -21.53 3.55
N GLN A 120 -4.10 -20.61 2.74
CA GLN A 120 -5.51 -20.20 2.89
C GLN A 120 -6.52 -21.18 2.28
N HIS A 121 -6.11 -22.02 1.35
CA HIS A 121 -6.95 -23.02 0.68
C HIS A 121 -6.11 -24.30 0.67
N GLY A 122 -6.69 -25.47 0.92
CA GLY A 122 -5.98 -26.74 1.19
C GLY A 122 -5.19 -27.32 0.01
N ASP A 123 -4.40 -26.50 -0.69
CA ASP A 123 -3.36 -26.94 -1.60
C ASP A 123 -2.34 -27.75 -0.79
N GLN A 124 -2.08 -28.96 -1.32
CA GLN A 124 -1.45 -30.06 -0.61
C GLN A 124 -0.17 -29.65 0.12
N ASP A 125 -0.11 -30.04 1.39
CA ASP A 125 1.03 -29.94 2.29
C ASP A 125 2.30 -30.56 1.67
N GLY A 126 3.07 -29.73 0.97
CA GLY A 126 4.47 -29.99 0.68
C GLY A 126 5.34 -29.18 1.63
N GLU A 127 6.36 -29.79 2.24
CA GLU A 127 7.42 -29.06 2.93
C GLU A 127 8.11 -28.14 1.92
N THR A 128 7.87 -26.84 2.07
CA THR A 128 8.43 -25.78 1.22
C THR A 128 9.13 -24.75 2.08
N GLU A 129 10.01 -23.94 1.47
CA GLU A 129 10.66 -22.80 2.15
C GLU A 129 9.64 -21.88 2.85
N GLU A 130 8.44 -21.74 2.28
CA GLU A 130 7.34 -20.98 2.89
C GLU A 130 6.84 -21.64 4.19
N THR A 131 6.72 -22.97 4.24
CA THR A 131 6.30 -23.69 5.46
C THR A 131 7.31 -23.54 6.59
N GLU A 132 8.61 -23.51 6.28
CA GLU A 132 9.69 -23.30 7.23
C GLU A 132 9.72 -21.86 7.75
N ARG A 133 9.62 -20.87 6.85
CA ARG A 133 9.50 -19.46 7.23
C ARG A 133 8.30 -19.20 8.15
N TRP A 134 7.16 -19.84 7.90
CA TRP A 134 6.01 -19.77 8.80
C TRP A 134 6.25 -20.46 10.15
N ARG A 135 7.05 -21.54 10.18
CA ARG A 135 7.42 -22.24 11.42
C ARG A 135 8.30 -21.34 12.29
N GLU A 136 9.26 -20.64 11.68
CA GLU A 136 10.09 -19.64 12.35
C GLU A 136 9.27 -18.45 12.83
N ALA A 137 8.46 -17.84 11.97
CA ALA A 137 7.58 -16.74 12.35
C ALA A 137 6.61 -17.11 13.48
N LYS A 138 6.09 -18.34 13.50
CA LYS A 138 5.24 -18.83 14.60
C LYS A 138 6.01 -18.92 15.92
N LYS A 139 7.28 -19.36 15.90
CA LYS A 139 8.14 -19.38 17.09
C LYS A 139 8.40 -17.96 17.60
N GLU A 140 8.77 -17.04 16.72
CA GLU A 140 9.01 -15.64 17.06
C GLU A 140 7.76 -14.98 17.66
N TRP A 141 6.61 -15.16 17.02
CA TRP A 141 5.33 -14.66 17.50
C TRP A 141 4.98 -15.18 18.90
N THR A 142 5.22 -16.46 19.19
CA THR A 142 4.96 -17.03 20.53
C THR A 142 5.83 -16.36 21.58
N VAL A 143 7.12 -16.17 21.30
CA VAL A 143 8.05 -15.47 22.19
C VAL A 143 7.62 -14.02 22.41
N GLU A 144 7.17 -13.34 21.36
CA GLU A 144 6.69 -11.96 21.46
C GLU A 144 5.42 -11.84 22.31
N MET A 145 4.43 -12.70 22.11
CA MET A 145 3.21 -12.72 22.92
C MET A 145 3.49 -13.00 24.41
N GLU A 146 4.51 -13.79 24.72
CA GLU A 146 4.99 -14.00 26.09
C GLU A 146 5.71 -12.78 26.65
N LYS A 147 6.60 -12.15 25.87
CA LYS A 147 7.31 -10.91 26.27
C LYS A 147 6.35 -9.76 26.56
N VAL A 148 5.26 -9.67 25.81
CA VAL A 148 4.23 -8.61 25.96
C VAL A 148 3.12 -9.04 26.95
N GLU A 149 3.28 -10.19 27.63
CA GLU A 149 2.36 -10.70 28.67
C GLU A 149 0.89 -10.80 28.21
N VAL A 150 0.66 -11.07 26.92
CA VAL A 150 -0.71 -11.16 26.37
C VAL A 150 -1.41 -12.39 26.97
N PRO A 151 -2.58 -12.26 27.64
CA PRO A 151 -3.22 -13.41 28.28
C PRO A 151 -3.62 -14.50 27.26
N PRO A 152 -3.48 -15.80 27.59
CA PRO A 152 -3.82 -16.89 26.67
C PRO A 152 -5.27 -16.85 26.16
N ALA A 153 -6.19 -16.31 26.96
CA ALA A 153 -7.60 -16.18 26.62
C ALA A 153 -7.87 -15.21 25.45
N VAL A 154 -6.98 -14.26 25.19
CA VAL A 154 -7.08 -13.29 24.08
C VAL A 154 -6.21 -13.68 22.88
N ARG A 155 -5.34 -14.68 23.04
CA ARG A 155 -4.52 -15.20 21.94
C ARG A 155 -5.39 -16.03 21.00
N PRO A 156 -5.16 -15.98 19.68
CA PRO A 156 -5.89 -16.83 18.75
C PRO A 156 -5.58 -18.32 19.03
N ALA A 157 -6.63 -19.14 19.15
CA ALA A 157 -6.54 -20.55 19.55
C ALA A 157 -5.69 -21.43 18.62
N ARG A 158 -5.49 -21.03 17.36
CA ARG A 158 -4.67 -21.75 16.37
C ARG A 158 -3.25 -21.20 16.23
N GLY A 159 -2.84 -20.27 17.11
CA GLY A 159 -1.62 -19.48 16.96
C GLY A 159 -1.82 -18.30 16.01
N PRO A 160 -0.75 -17.68 15.48
CA PRO A 160 -0.89 -16.61 14.51
C PRO A 160 -1.67 -17.16 13.31
N LEU A 161 -2.73 -16.48 12.89
CA LEU A 161 -3.50 -16.88 11.71
C LEU A 161 -2.53 -16.96 10.53
N ARG A 162 -2.47 -18.12 9.88
CA ARG A 162 -1.65 -18.34 8.68
C ARG A 162 -2.21 -17.49 7.53
N GLY A 163 -1.74 -16.26 7.45
CA GLY A 163 -1.88 -15.38 6.31
C GLY A 163 -3.29 -14.83 6.08
N GLY A 164 -3.36 -13.52 5.89
CA GLY A 164 -4.52 -12.81 5.40
C GLY A 164 -4.11 -11.41 5.00
N THR A 165 -4.72 -10.88 3.94
CA THR A 165 -4.53 -9.49 3.54
C THR A 165 -5.61 -8.66 4.19
N LEU A 166 -5.23 -7.66 4.97
CA LEU A 166 -6.14 -6.63 5.44
C LEU A 166 -6.11 -5.46 4.45
N VAL A 167 -7.23 -5.19 3.80
CA VAL A 167 -7.42 -3.97 3.02
C VAL A 167 -8.22 -2.99 3.87
N VAL A 168 -7.67 -1.80 4.08
CA VAL A 168 -8.36 -0.70 4.80
C VAL A 168 -8.75 0.36 3.78
N CYS A 169 -10.04 0.67 3.71
CA CYS A 169 -10.59 1.70 2.84
C CYS A 169 -11.78 2.39 3.52
N PRO A 170 -12.20 3.58 3.03
CA PRO A 170 -13.42 4.22 3.51
C PRO A 170 -14.63 3.28 3.36
N VAL A 171 -15.61 3.39 4.26
CA VAL A 171 -16.82 2.53 4.25
C VAL A 171 -17.54 2.54 2.91
N SER A 172 -17.56 3.69 2.22
CA SER A 172 -18.15 3.84 0.89
C SER A 172 -17.48 2.99 -0.20
N ALA A 173 -16.24 2.56 -0.01
CA ALA A 173 -15.48 1.77 -0.97
C ALA A 173 -15.49 0.26 -0.65
N LEU A 174 -16.03 -0.18 0.50
CA LEU A 174 -15.99 -1.59 0.91
C LEU A 174 -16.65 -2.53 -0.11
N THR A 175 -17.86 -2.18 -0.55
CA THR A 175 -18.60 -2.99 -1.53
C THR A 175 -17.85 -3.06 -2.86
N GLN A 176 -17.32 -1.93 -3.33
CA GLN A 176 -16.54 -1.87 -4.57
C GLN A 176 -15.30 -2.76 -4.49
N TRP A 177 -14.54 -2.71 -3.39
CA TRP A 177 -13.37 -3.59 -3.19
C TRP A 177 -13.75 -5.06 -3.25
N LYS A 178 -14.84 -5.45 -2.59
CA LYS A 178 -15.31 -6.83 -2.62
C LYS A 178 -15.68 -7.28 -4.04
N GLU A 179 -16.48 -6.48 -4.75
CA GLU A 179 -16.90 -6.77 -6.12
C GLU A 179 -15.71 -6.84 -7.09
N GLU A 180 -14.73 -5.94 -6.96
CA GLU A 180 -13.54 -5.97 -7.79
C GLU A 180 -12.67 -7.21 -7.51
N ILE A 181 -12.51 -7.62 -6.25
CA ILE A 181 -11.80 -8.86 -5.92
C ILE A 181 -12.53 -10.07 -6.52
N GLU A 182 -13.85 -10.16 -6.40
CA GLU A 182 -14.64 -11.26 -6.96
C GLU A 182 -14.61 -11.26 -8.50
N LYS A 183 -14.60 -10.08 -9.13
CA LYS A 183 -14.57 -9.92 -10.58
C LYS A 183 -13.21 -10.28 -11.20
N PHE A 184 -12.12 -9.79 -10.61
CA PHE A 184 -10.79 -9.89 -11.21
C PHE A 184 -10.02 -11.16 -10.83
N THR A 185 -10.59 -11.98 -9.94
CA THR A 185 -9.98 -13.24 -9.51
C THR A 185 -10.83 -14.43 -9.91
N ARG A 186 -10.20 -15.59 -10.11
CA ARG A 186 -10.93 -16.84 -10.38
C ARG A 186 -11.83 -17.18 -9.20
N PRO A 187 -13.03 -17.75 -9.42
CA PRO A 187 -13.90 -18.18 -8.34
C PRO A 187 -13.18 -19.13 -7.37
N GLY A 188 -13.39 -18.94 -6.07
CA GLY A 188 -12.71 -19.74 -5.04
C GLY A 188 -11.23 -19.41 -4.86
N THR A 189 -10.71 -18.37 -5.53
CA THR A 189 -9.38 -17.84 -5.23
C THR A 189 -9.42 -17.28 -3.82
N PHE A 190 -9.97 -16.09 -3.56
CA PHE A 190 -10.01 -15.52 -2.21
C PHE A 190 -11.30 -15.84 -1.45
N THR A 191 -11.18 -16.00 -0.12
CA THR A 191 -12.31 -15.84 0.80
C THR A 191 -12.30 -14.40 1.29
N VAL A 192 -13.34 -13.62 0.98
CA VAL A 192 -13.40 -12.18 1.27
C VAL A 192 -14.42 -11.90 2.37
N GLY A 193 -14.00 -11.23 3.44
CA GLY A 193 -14.86 -10.75 4.52
C GLY A 193 -14.84 -9.22 4.58
N THR A 194 -16.01 -8.60 4.78
CA THR A 194 -16.15 -7.16 4.98
C THR A 194 -16.52 -6.87 6.42
N TYR A 195 -15.85 -5.89 7.04
CA TYR A 195 -16.15 -5.44 8.40
C TYR A 195 -16.28 -3.92 8.42
N HIS A 196 -17.34 -3.42 9.04
CA HIS A 196 -17.53 -2.01 9.33
C HIS A 196 -18.21 -1.89 10.70
N GLY A 197 -18.01 -0.75 11.38
CA GLY A 197 -18.66 -0.49 12.67
C GLY A 197 -20.18 -0.63 12.55
N GLY A 198 -20.78 -1.27 13.56
CA GLY A 198 -22.23 -1.35 13.76
C GLY A 198 -22.73 -0.25 14.68
#